data_AF-A0A1P2HUT9-F1
#
_entry.id   AF-A0A1P2HUT9-F1
#
_cell.length_a   1.000
_cell.length_b   1.000
_cell.length_c   1.000
_cell.angle_alpha   90.00
_cell.angle_beta   90.00
_cell.angle_gamma   90.00
#
_symmetry.space_group_name_H-M   'P 1'
#
loop_
_entity.id
_entity.type
_entity.pdbx_description
1 polymer ?
#
loop_
_entity_poly.entity_id
_entity_poly.type
_entity_poly.pdbx_seq_one_letter_code
_entity_poly.pdbx_strand_id
1 'polypeptide(L)'
;MGSASSKTRKDKAKSSTIAACPTDTAAAKACPTRLDDGLAQVAMFAGLRQVTMGVLRIDYDYQTNLGDILDPRSFDFRLVSATVEGLTFKRAQEGEPLPCYVMSNLDGAVKKLIDAGADFIVGDCGFLVYWQVYVRDFAQQYAGGRACPVMLSSLVLSLPLLATIPVGGKIGILTASKGSLMKMQKKLASVIELQKEEARTRAVPAAVQPSGIEINFSDPRFKVVGLDTVNSFKTALADDSGVDDRRSIAIEIAKYCKQVACEDPAICAWLIECTEAGGFSWAIKLGTGLPVWDPVTIGRFLSLGFTSSLPSVALTLGETGQVALDPNETDVSKGRPTKAEHRFGPEFEEMLQ
;
A
#
# COMPACT_ATOMS: atom_id res chain seq x y z
N MET A 1 33.70 35.78 64.38
CA MET A 1 32.69 34.90 65.00
C MET A 1 32.65 33.62 64.17
N GLY A 2 32.89 32.41 64.67
CA GLY A 2 33.26 31.99 66.02
C GLY A 2 32.87 30.52 66.27
N SER A 3 33.81 29.57 66.07
CA SER A 3 33.74 28.15 66.50
C SER A 3 32.56 27.28 65.96
N ALA A 4 32.65 25.96 65.85
CA ALA A 4 33.59 25.03 66.47
C ALA A 4 33.92 23.81 65.59
N SER A 5 35.02 23.13 65.91
CA SER A 5 35.35 21.78 65.44
C SER A 5 35.16 20.80 66.58
N SER A 6 34.64 19.60 66.32
CA SER A 6 34.90 18.43 67.17
C SER A 6 35.02 17.15 66.34
N LYS A 7 36.06 16.36 66.63
CA LYS A 7 36.39 15.08 66.01
C LYS A 7 35.99 13.93 66.91
N THR A 8 35.59 12.80 66.32
CA THR A 8 35.83 11.43 66.83
C THR A 8 35.82 10.49 65.61
N ARG A 9 36.90 9.77 65.20
CA ARG A 9 37.58 8.61 65.85
C ARG A 9 36.55 7.60 66.37
N LYS A 10 36.56 6.28 66.12
CA LYS A 10 37.60 5.25 65.88
C LYS A 10 36.85 3.93 65.50
N ASP A 11 37.41 2.82 65.00
CA ASP A 11 38.74 2.44 64.50
C ASP A 11 38.63 1.19 63.57
N LYS A 12 39.78 0.75 63.02
CA LYS A 12 40.28 -0.64 62.79
C LYS A 12 39.48 -1.81 63.42
N ALA A 13 39.45 -3.06 62.93
CA ALA A 13 40.44 -3.97 62.29
C ALA A 13 39.77 -5.40 62.21
N LYS A 14 40.29 -6.52 61.66
CA LYS A 14 41.43 -6.98 60.81
C LYS A 14 41.19 -8.49 60.52
N SER A 15 42.04 -9.13 59.68
CA SER A 15 42.29 -10.60 59.62
C SER A 15 41.18 -11.40 58.91
N SER A 16 41.41 -12.15 57.82
CA SER A 16 42.29 -13.34 57.62
C SER A 16 41.93 -14.49 58.58
N THR A 17 41.81 -15.76 58.16
CA THR A 17 42.25 -16.45 56.91
C THR A 17 41.34 -17.69 56.69
N ILE A 18 41.42 -18.44 55.58
CA ILE A 18 42.00 -19.81 55.44
C ILE A 18 41.53 -20.37 54.07
N ALA A 19 42.21 -21.37 53.50
CA ALA A 19 42.18 -21.73 52.08
C ALA A 19 41.57 -23.11 51.70
N ALA A 20 41.42 -23.29 50.37
CA ALA A 20 41.48 -24.53 49.56
C ALA A 20 40.22 -25.42 49.32
N CYS A 21 39.84 -25.50 48.03
CA CYS A 21 39.29 -26.62 47.21
C CYS A 21 38.09 -27.48 47.71
N PRO A 22 37.36 -28.22 46.81
CA PRO A 22 37.57 -28.44 45.37
C PRO A 22 36.31 -28.26 44.48
N THR A 23 36.41 -28.74 43.24
CA THR A 23 35.37 -29.15 42.24
C THR A 23 33.98 -29.52 42.83
N ASP A 24 32.82 -29.38 42.15
CA ASP A 24 32.56 -29.63 40.71
C ASP A 24 31.16 -29.12 40.25
N THR A 25 30.84 -29.27 38.96
CA THR A 25 29.49 -29.20 38.32
C THR A 25 28.72 -27.87 38.29
N ALA A 26 28.76 -27.17 37.15
CA ALA A 26 27.60 -26.45 36.59
C ALA A 26 27.76 -26.21 35.07
N ALA A 27 26.72 -26.60 34.32
CA ALA A 27 26.67 -26.65 32.86
C ALA A 27 27.11 -25.39 32.09
N ALA A 28 27.77 -25.60 30.95
CA ALA A 28 27.85 -24.61 29.89
C ALA A 28 26.43 -24.24 29.41
N LYS A 29 26.01 -22.99 29.61
CA LYS A 29 24.78 -22.46 29.01
C LYS A 29 25.09 -21.88 27.64
N ALA A 30 24.54 -22.51 26.62
CA ALA A 30 24.53 -21.98 25.25
C ALA A 30 23.87 -20.59 25.21
N CYS A 31 24.32 -19.76 24.26
CA CYS A 31 23.67 -18.50 23.93
C CYS A 31 22.23 -18.78 23.47
N PRO A 32 21.19 -18.18 24.09
CA PRO A 32 19.85 -18.25 23.56
C PRO A 32 19.77 -17.39 22.30
N THR A 33 19.78 -18.03 21.12
CA THR A 33 19.38 -17.39 19.86
C THR A 33 17.89 -17.06 19.95
N ARG A 34 17.57 -15.86 20.44
CA ARG A 34 16.20 -15.39 20.55
C ARG A 34 15.71 -14.91 19.19
N LEU A 35 15.08 -15.82 18.46
CA LEU A 35 14.27 -15.53 17.26
C LEU A 35 12.78 -15.35 17.61
N ASP A 36 12.41 -15.46 18.89
CA ASP A 36 11.02 -15.60 19.35
C ASP A 36 10.36 -14.29 19.85
N ASP A 37 11.00 -13.12 19.74
CA ASP A 37 10.46 -11.85 20.26
C ASP A 37 10.01 -10.83 19.19
N GLY A 38 10.16 -11.13 17.90
CA GLY A 38 9.58 -10.33 16.82
C GLY A 38 8.04 -10.30 16.86
N LEU A 39 7.41 -11.47 16.97
CA LEU A 39 5.94 -11.61 17.08
C LEU A 39 5.38 -10.93 18.34
N ALA A 40 6.10 -10.98 19.46
CA ALA A 40 5.70 -10.32 20.70
C ALA A 40 5.78 -8.78 20.61
N GLN A 41 6.74 -8.24 19.84
CA GLN A 41 6.80 -6.80 19.56
C GLN A 41 5.69 -6.36 18.60
N VAL A 42 5.37 -7.14 17.57
CA VAL A 42 4.21 -6.89 16.69
C VAL A 42 2.89 -6.91 17.50
N ALA A 43 2.73 -7.85 18.42
CA ALA A 43 1.58 -7.90 19.32
C ALA A 43 1.51 -6.70 20.29
N MET A 44 2.64 -6.04 20.59
CA MET A 44 2.66 -4.84 21.44
C MET A 44 2.27 -3.55 20.68
N PHE A 45 2.36 -3.55 19.35
CA PHE A 45 1.68 -2.55 18.49
C PHE A 45 0.20 -2.87 18.28
N ALA A 46 -0.26 -4.08 18.60
CA ALA A 46 -1.60 -4.60 18.29
C ALA A 46 -2.73 -4.10 19.22
N GLY A 47 -2.61 -2.89 19.77
CA GLY A 47 -3.79 -2.05 20.02
C GLY A 47 -4.38 -1.49 18.70
N LEU A 48 -3.56 -1.44 17.64
CA LEU A 48 -4.00 -1.16 16.27
C LEU A 48 -4.34 -2.47 15.57
N ARG A 49 -5.59 -2.60 15.08
CA ARG A 49 -6.04 -3.70 14.20
C ARG A 49 -5.10 -3.82 13.00
N GLN A 50 -4.61 -5.03 12.72
CA GLN A 50 -3.84 -5.29 11.49
C GLN A 50 -4.71 -5.00 10.26
N VAL A 51 -4.26 -4.06 9.44
CA VAL A 51 -4.95 -3.68 8.19
C VAL A 51 -5.01 -4.88 7.25
N THR A 52 -6.15 -5.03 6.56
CA THR A 52 -6.39 -6.08 5.57
C THR A 52 -6.79 -5.47 4.24
N MET A 53 -5.97 -5.64 3.22
CA MET A 53 -6.29 -5.29 1.84
C MET A 53 -7.08 -6.41 1.18
N GLY A 54 -8.25 -6.06 0.62
CA GLY A 54 -8.98 -6.93 -0.29
C GLY A 54 -8.53 -6.71 -1.74
N VAL A 55 -8.20 -7.77 -2.47
CA VAL A 55 -7.90 -7.70 -3.91
C VAL A 55 -9.03 -8.36 -4.71
N LEU A 56 -9.77 -7.53 -5.44
CA LEU A 56 -10.78 -7.97 -6.39
C LEU A 56 -10.08 -8.48 -7.65
N ARG A 57 -10.30 -9.75 -7.99
CA ARG A 57 -9.65 -10.40 -9.13
C ARG A 57 -10.58 -10.57 -10.33
N ILE A 58 -10.05 -10.33 -11.53
CA ILE A 58 -10.67 -10.80 -12.77
C ILE A 58 -10.41 -12.32 -12.97
N ASP A 59 -11.18 -12.95 -13.85
CA ASP A 59 -11.16 -14.40 -14.10
C ASP A 59 -10.01 -14.79 -15.05
N TYR A 60 -8.79 -14.80 -14.49
CA TYR A 60 -7.56 -15.34 -15.07
C TYR A 60 -6.57 -15.69 -13.94
N ASP A 61 -5.60 -16.54 -14.24
CA ASP A 61 -4.45 -16.79 -13.39
C ASP A 61 -3.16 -16.39 -14.12
N TYR A 62 -2.20 -15.88 -13.37
CA TYR A 62 -0.85 -15.55 -13.81
C TYR A 62 0.13 -15.74 -12.66
N GLN A 63 1.42 -15.84 -12.94
CA GLN A 63 2.45 -16.00 -11.91
C GLN A 63 2.70 -14.66 -11.20
N THR A 64 2.38 -14.59 -9.90
CA THR A 64 2.59 -13.37 -9.09
C THR A 64 4.07 -13.13 -8.74
N ASN A 65 4.41 -11.85 -8.57
CA ASN A 65 5.78 -11.36 -8.58
C ASN A 65 6.04 -10.47 -7.35
N LEU A 66 7.29 -10.38 -6.87
CA LEU A 66 7.61 -9.35 -5.88
C LEU A 66 7.41 -7.96 -6.50
N GLY A 67 6.59 -7.11 -5.89
CA GLY A 67 6.11 -5.86 -6.49
C GLY A 67 4.78 -6.00 -7.25
N ASP A 68 4.15 -7.17 -7.22
CA ASP A 68 2.78 -7.39 -7.69
C ASP A 68 1.75 -7.09 -6.58
N ILE A 69 0.52 -6.76 -6.98
CA ILE A 69 -0.60 -6.45 -6.09
C ILE A 69 -1.21 -7.68 -5.41
N LEU A 70 -1.02 -8.87 -5.98
CA LEU A 70 -1.44 -10.16 -5.42
C LEU A 70 -0.33 -10.90 -4.64
N ASP A 71 0.92 -10.44 -4.67
CA ASP A 71 2.01 -11.06 -3.90
C ASP A 71 2.02 -10.50 -2.46
N PRO A 72 1.77 -11.33 -1.43
CA PRO A 72 1.79 -10.86 -0.04
C PRO A 72 3.15 -10.28 0.40
N ARG A 73 4.25 -10.66 -0.27
CA ARG A 73 5.61 -10.14 0.02
C ARG A 73 5.80 -8.68 -0.40
N SER A 74 4.86 -8.12 -1.18
CA SER A 74 4.84 -6.69 -1.53
C SER A 74 4.37 -5.80 -0.37
N PHE A 75 3.79 -6.36 0.70
CA PHE A 75 3.11 -5.62 1.77
C PHE A 75 3.50 -6.07 3.18
N ASP A 76 3.34 -5.17 4.13
CA ASP A 76 3.49 -5.37 5.58
C ASP A 76 2.15 -5.60 6.31
N PHE A 77 1.05 -5.60 5.55
CA PHE A 77 -0.32 -5.82 6.01
C PHE A 77 -0.96 -7.05 5.35
N ARG A 78 -2.10 -7.51 5.89
CA ARG A 78 -2.75 -8.75 5.43
C ARG A 78 -3.38 -8.56 4.04
N LEU A 79 -3.31 -9.60 3.21
CA LEU A 79 -3.97 -9.67 1.90
C LEU A 79 -5.06 -10.75 1.93
N VAL A 80 -6.23 -10.44 1.38
CA VAL A 80 -7.29 -11.41 1.01
C VAL A 80 -7.74 -11.13 -0.41
N SER A 81 -8.13 -12.15 -1.18
CA SER A 81 -8.52 -11.99 -2.59
C SER A 81 -9.79 -12.74 -2.95
N ALA A 82 -10.58 -12.22 -3.88
CA ALA A 82 -11.78 -12.88 -4.40
C ALA A 82 -11.92 -12.67 -5.91
N THR A 83 -12.08 -13.76 -6.66
CA THR A 83 -12.25 -13.74 -8.11
C THR A 83 -13.70 -13.54 -8.53
N VAL A 84 -13.90 -12.68 -9.52
CA VAL A 84 -15.18 -12.46 -10.19
C VAL A 84 -15.31 -13.49 -11.32
N GLU A 85 -15.82 -14.67 -11.00
CA GLU A 85 -16.03 -15.76 -11.97
C GLU A 85 -16.79 -15.26 -13.22
N GLY A 86 -16.23 -15.52 -14.39
CA GLY A 86 -16.72 -15.04 -15.68
C GLY A 86 -16.27 -13.63 -16.08
N LEU A 87 -15.62 -12.83 -15.24
CA LEU A 87 -15.04 -11.54 -15.66
C LEU A 87 -13.66 -11.77 -16.29
N THR A 88 -13.60 -12.41 -17.45
CA THR A 88 -12.33 -12.72 -18.11
C THR A 88 -11.57 -11.47 -18.57
N PHE A 89 -10.26 -11.57 -18.77
CA PHE A 89 -9.43 -10.46 -19.28
C PHE A 89 -10.00 -9.80 -20.54
N LYS A 90 -10.56 -10.59 -21.47
CA LYS A 90 -11.24 -10.08 -22.67
C LYS A 90 -12.46 -9.21 -22.32
N ARG A 91 -13.33 -9.65 -21.40
CA ARG A 91 -14.49 -8.87 -20.94
C ARG A 91 -14.06 -7.61 -20.20
N ALA A 92 -13.02 -7.70 -19.38
CA ALA A 92 -12.42 -6.55 -18.71
C ALA A 92 -11.90 -5.52 -19.73
N GLN A 93 -11.19 -5.93 -20.78
CA GLN A 93 -10.75 -5.04 -21.87
C GLN A 93 -11.92 -4.42 -22.66
N GLU A 94 -12.94 -5.22 -22.98
CA GLU A 94 -14.10 -4.79 -23.75
C GLU A 94 -14.89 -3.69 -23.05
N GLY A 95 -15.06 -3.76 -21.72
CA GLY A 95 -15.74 -2.72 -20.93
C GLY A 95 -17.23 -2.58 -21.24
N GLU A 96 -17.85 -3.64 -21.78
CA GLU A 96 -19.28 -3.68 -22.06
C GLU A 96 -20.08 -4.02 -20.79
N PRO A 97 -21.40 -3.75 -20.76
CA PRO A 97 -22.28 -4.18 -19.67
C PRO A 97 -22.13 -5.68 -19.36
N LEU A 98 -22.00 -6.01 -18.07
CA LEU A 98 -21.75 -7.38 -17.65
C LEU A 98 -23.05 -8.21 -17.71
N PRO A 99 -22.99 -9.46 -18.19
CA PRO A 99 -24.11 -10.39 -18.05
C PRO A 99 -24.52 -10.51 -16.58
N CYS A 100 -25.82 -10.64 -16.30
CA CYS A 100 -26.36 -10.60 -14.93
C CYS A 100 -25.66 -11.55 -13.95
N TYR A 101 -25.21 -12.73 -14.41
CA TYR A 101 -24.46 -13.68 -13.58
C TYR A 101 -23.05 -13.17 -13.23
N VAL A 102 -22.32 -12.56 -14.18
CA VAL A 102 -20.98 -11.98 -13.92
C VAL A 102 -21.12 -10.79 -12.96
N MET A 103 -22.17 -9.98 -13.13
CA MET A 103 -22.47 -8.89 -12.21
C MET A 103 -22.84 -9.39 -10.81
N SER A 104 -23.60 -10.50 -10.70
CA SER A 104 -23.85 -11.17 -9.42
C SER A 104 -22.58 -11.77 -8.80
N ASN A 105 -21.63 -12.24 -9.63
CA ASN A 105 -20.33 -12.73 -9.17
C ASN A 105 -19.43 -11.58 -8.73
N LEU A 106 -19.55 -10.39 -9.34
CA LEU A 106 -18.87 -9.16 -8.90
C LEU A 106 -19.36 -8.75 -7.51
N ASP A 107 -20.69 -8.67 -7.34
CA ASP A 107 -21.31 -8.42 -6.04
C ASP A 107 -20.84 -9.46 -5.01
N GLY A 108 -20.86 -10.75 -5.37
CA GLY A 108 -20.42 -11.85 -4.52
C GLY A 108 -18.95 -11.79 -4.11
N ALA A 109 -18.05 -11.40 -5.02
CA ALA A 109 -16.63 -11.23 -4.74
C ALA A 109 -16.37 -10.06 -3.77
N VAL A 110 -17.05 -8.92 -3.98
CA VAL A 110 -16.96 -7.75 -3.07
C VAL A 110 -17.46 -8.10 -1.66
N LYS A 111 -18.57 -8.85 -1.55
CA LYS A 111 -19.06 -9.37 -0.26
C LYS A 111 -18.01 -10.25 0.42
N LYS A 112 -17.48 -11.26 -0.30
CA LYS A 112 -16.42 -12.17 0.20
C LYS A 112 -15.21 -11.40 0.75
N LEU A 113 -14.78 -10.32 0.10
CA LEU A 113 -13.66 -9.48 0.58
C LEU A 113 -14.02 -8.76 1.89
N ILE A 114 -15.19 -8.15 1.97
CA ILE A 114 -15.67 -7.41 3.14
C ILE A 114 -15.89 -8.36 4.34
N ASP A 115 -16.50 -9.52 4.10
CA ASP A 115 -16.75 -10.57 5.10
C ASP A 115 -15.44 -11.21 5.59
N ALA A 116 -14.43 -11.34 4.72
CA ALA A 116 -13.07 -11.75 5.08
C ALA A 116 -12.29 -10.68 5.87
N GLY A 117 -12.89 -9.50 6.08
CA GLY A 117 -12.38 -8.45 6.95
C GLY A 117 -11.59 -7.35 6.24
N ALA A 118 -11.68 -7.19 4.92
CA ALA A 118 -10.96 -6.16 4.17
C ALA A 118 -11.33 -4.72 4.63
N ASP A 119 -10.33 -3.94 5.05
CA ASP A 119 -10.46 -2.52 5.36
C ASP A 119 -10.76 -1.69 4.11
N PHE A 120 -10.10 -2.03 3.00
CA PHE A 120 -10.25 -1.40 1.69
C PHE A 120 -10.08 -2.42 0.55
N ILE A 121 -10.51 -2.05 -0.66
CA ILE A 121 -10.45 -2.93 -1.84
C ILE A 121 -9.62 -2.29 -2.96
N VAL A 122 -8.72 -3.07 -3.55
CA VAL A 122 -7.99 -2.78 -4.79
C VAL A 122 -8.31 -3.81 -5.87
N GLY A 123 -7.91 -3.56 -7.12
CA GLY A 123 -8.09 -4.48 -8.24
C GLY A 123 -6.78 -5.12 -8.71
N ASP A 124 -6.86 -6.35 -9.25
CA ASP A 124 -5.72 -7.05 -9.85
C ASP A 124 -5.52 -6.80 -11.36
N CYS A 125 -6.31 -5.89 -11.95
CA CYS A 125 -6.27 -5.54 -13.36
C CYS A 125 -6.69 -4.08 -13.55
N GLY A 126 -5.88 -3.28 -14.25
CA GLY A 126 -6.13 -1.86 -14.43
C GLY A 126 -7.41 -1.52 -15.22
N PHE A 127 -7.94 -2.47 -16.02
CA PHE A 127 -9.25 -2.38 -16.67
C PHE A 127 -10.44 -2.44 -15.70
N LEU A 128 -10.26 -2.91 -14.46
CA LEU A 128 -11.30 -2.84 -13.43
C LEU A 128 -11.74 -1.39 -13.12
N VAL A 129 -10.99 -0.38 -13.59
CA VAL A 129 -11.39 1.04 -13.58
C VAL A 129 -12.80 1.26 -14.15
N TYR A 130 -13.25 0.44 -15.11
CA TYR A 130 -14.62 0.52 -15.63
C TYR A 130 -15.67 0.41 -14.53
N TRP A 131 -15.49 -0.48 -13.54
CA TRP A 131 -16.45 -0.73 -12.44
C TRP A 131 -16.09 0.01 -11.14
N GLN A 132 -15.16 0.97 -11.19
CA GLN A 132 -14.67 1.71 -10.03
C GLN A 132 -15.78 2.42 -9.25
N VAL A 133 -16.74 3.04 -9.94
CA VAL A 133 -17.88 3.73 -9.28
C VAL A 133 -18.82 2.70 -8.66
N TYR A 134 -19.26 1.72 -9.46
CA TYR A 134 -20.17 0.67 -9.00
C TYR A 134 -19.64 -0.08 -7.75
N VAL A 135 -18.41 -0.59 -7.81
CA VAL A 135 -17.83 -1.38 -6.71
C VAL A 135 -17.58 -0.53 -5.47
N ARG A 136 -17.16 0.73 -5.61
CA ARG A 136 -16.99 1.65 -4.47
C ARG A 136 -18.32 1.87 -3.74
N ASP A 137 -19.37 2.21 -4.49
CA ASP A 137 -20.66 2.56 -3.91
C ASP A 137 -21.34 1.32 -3.32
N PHE A 138 -21.22 0.17 -3.99
CA PHE A 138 -21.68 -1.13 -3.49
C PHE A 138 -20.92 -1.60 -2.24
N ALA A 139 -19.59 -1.49 -2.22
CA ALA A 139 -18.76 -1.85 -1.07
C ALA A 139 -19.11 -0.98 0.15
N GLN A 140 -19.30 0.32 -0.05
CA GLN A 140 -19.66 1.25 1.02
C GLN A 140 -21.08 1.01 1.56
N GLN A 141 -22.02 0.54 0.73
CA GLN A 141 -23.34 0.10 1.16
C GLN A 141 -23.27 -1.24 1.93
N TYR A 142 -22.54 -2.23 1.40
CA TYR A 142 -22.46 -3.56 2.00
C TYR A 142 -21.67 -3.60 3.31
N ALA A 143 -20.68 -2.71 3.49
CA ALA A 143 -19.89 -2.58 4.71
C ALA A 143 -20.68 -2.09 5.94
N GLY A 144 -22.00 -1.85 5.84
CA GLY A 144 -22.90 -1.71 6.99
C GLY A 144 -22.61 -0.50 7.89
N GLY A 145 -22.08 0.58 7.34
CA GLY A 145 -21.66 1.78 8.08
C GLY A 145 -20.16 1.86 8.37
N ARG A 146 -19.39 0.78 8.18
CA ARG A 146 -17.92 0.83 8.17
C ARG A 146 -17.43 1.49 6.88
N ALA A 147 -16.38 2.30 6.96
CA ALA A 147 -15.68 2.79 5.77
C ALA A 147 -15.03 1.62 5.01
N CYS A 148 -15.23 1.57 3.69
CA CYS A 148 -14.54 0.62 2.81
C CYS A 148 -14.09 1.33 1.52
N PRO A 149 -12.95 2.05 1.54
CA PRO A 149 -12.38 2.72 0.38
C PRO A 149 -12.08 1.72 -0.74
N VAL A 150 -12.25 2.16 -1.99
CA VAL A 150 -12.01 1.30 -3.17
C VAL A 150 -11.19 2.05 -4.22
N MET A 151 -10.07 1.48 -4.65
CA MET A 151 -9.29 1.93 -5.81
C MET A 151 -8.96 0.72 -6.70
N LEU A 152 -9.79 0.45 -7.71
CA LEU A 152 -9.64 -0.75 -8.55
C LEU A 152 -8.48 -0.68 -9.56
N SER A 153 -7.91 0.50 -9.77
CA SER A 153 -6.82 0.72 -10.72
C SER A 153 -5.91 1.84 -10.25
N SER A 154 -4.60 1.68 -10.44
CA SER A 154 -3.61 2.73 -10.19
C SER A 154 -3.86 3.98 -11.03
N LEU A 155 -4.58 3.86 -12.15
CA LEU A 155 -5.07 4.98 -12.95
C LEU A 155 -5.76 6.06 -12.10
N VAL A 156 -6.45 5.70 -11.02
CA VAL A 156 -7.11 6.69 -10.14
C VAL A 156 -6.11 7.64 -9.48
N LEU A 157 -4.85 7.23 -9.28
CA LEU A 157 -3.77 8.13 -8.83
C LEU A 157 -3.39 9.20 -9.86
N SER A 158 -3.77 9.07 -11.14
CA SER A 158 -3.43 10.06 -12.15
C SER A 158 -3.96 11.45 -11.79
N LEU A 159 -5.12 11.53 -11.11
CA LEU A 159 -5.74 12.79 -10.70
C LEU A 159 -4.94 13.55 -9.63
N PRO A 160 -4.60 12.99 -8.45
CA PRO A 160 -3.74 13.67 -7.49
C PRO A 160 -2.31 13.89 -8.01
N LEU A 161 -1.77 13.01 -8.87
CA LEU A 161 -0.43 13.19 -9.44
C LEU A 161 -0.33 14.39 -10.39
N LEU A 162 -1.43 14.82 -11.02
CA LEU A 162 -1.44 16.07 -11.80
C LEU A 162 -1.14 17.33 -10.95
N ALA A 163 -1.31 17.26 -9.63
CA ALA A 163 -0.94 18.35 -8.72
C ALA A 163 0.55 18.33 -8.33
N THR A 164 1.30 17.27 -8.64
CA THR A 164 2.71 17.11 -8.25
C THR A 164 3.71 17.42 -9.37
N ILE A 165 3.24 17.63 -10.61
CA ILE A 165 4.07 17.87 -11.78
C ILE A 165 4.26 19.38 -12.05
N PRO A 166 5.42 19.82 -12.59
CA PRO A 166 5.65 21.22 -12.94
C PRO A 166 4.78 21.67 -14.12
N VAL A 167 4.67 22.98 -14.32
CA VAL A 167 4.01 23.58 -15.50
C VAL A 167 4.68 23.07 -16.78
N GLY A 168 3.89 22.52 -17.70
CA GLY A 168 4.37 21.89 -18.93
C GLY A 168 4.87 20.44 -18.77
N GLY A 169 4.92 19.92 -17.54
CA GLY A 169 5.26 18.53 -17.24
C GLY A 169 4.15 17.54 -17.64
N LYS A 170 4.55 16.27 -17.78
CA LYS A 170 3.69 15.14 -18.10
C LYS A 170 3.94 13.95 -17.19
N ILE A 171 2.91 13.12 -17.04
CA ILE A 171 2.98 11.77 -16.46
C ILE A 171 2.94 10.75 -17.60
N GLY A 172 3.94 9.87 -17.66
CA GLY A 172 3.94 8.71 -18.54
C GLY A 172 3.03 7.62 -17.97
N ILE A 173 1.92 7.32 -18.66
CA ILE A 173 1.00 6.23 -18.30
C ILE A 173 1.49 4.96 -18.99
N LEU A 174 2.03 4.01 -18.22
CA LEU A 174 2.59 2.76 -18.74
C LEU A 174 1.54 1.64 -18.64
N THR A 175 1.13 1.11 -19.79
CA THR A 175 0.07 0.09 -19.90
C THR A 175 0.53 -1.11 -20.71
N ALA A 176 -0.10 -2.28 -20.51
CA ALA A 176 0.16 -3.48 -21.30
C ALA A 176 -0.16 -3.28 -22.79
N SER A 177 -1.20 -2.50 -23.13
CA SER A 177 -1.51 -2.13 -24.51
C SER A 177 -2.07 -0.73 -24.62
N LYS A 178 -1.32 0.14 -25.31
CA LYS A 178 -1.79 1.50 -25.62
C LYS A 178 -3.07 1.48 -26.44
N GLY A 179 -3.20 0.53 -27.37
CA GLY A 179 -4.41 0.38 -28.19
C GLY A 179 -5.66 0.06 -27.38
N SER A 180 -5.55 -0.81 -26.37
CA SER A 180 -6.65 -1.14 -25.47
C SER A 180 -6.99 0.00 -24.51
N LEU A 181 -5.99 0.65 -23.89
CA LEU A 181 -6.22 1.77 -22.97
C LEU A 181 -6.91 2.98 -23.64
N MET A 182 -6.48 3.33 -24.87
CA MET A 182 -7.10 4.43 -25.63
C MET A 182 -8.51 4.09 -26.14
N LYS A 183 -8.85 2.80 -26.28
CA LYS A 183 -10.24 2.36 -26.52
C LYS A 183 -11.08 2.49 -25.24
N MET A 184 -10.52 2.11 -24.09
CA MET A 184 -11.20 2.20 -22.79
C MET A 184 -11.61 3.64 -22.46
N GLN A 185 -10.71 4.62 -22.64
CA GLN A 185 -11.00 6.03 -22.38
C GLN A 185 -12.26 6.53 -23.10
N LYS A 186 -12.46 6.13 -24.36
CA LYS A 186 -13.61 6.53 -25.17
C LYS A 186 -14.93 5.96 -24.65
N LYS A 187 -14.88 4.82 -23.94
CA LYS A 187 -16.04 4.16 -23.35
C LYS A 187 -16.28 4.55 -21.89
N LEU A 188 -15.25 5.00 -21.17
CA LEU A 188 -15.32 5.21 -19.72
C LEU A 188 -16.49 6.11 -19.30
N ALA A 189 -16.73 7.22 -20.02
CA ALA A 189 -17.87 8.10 -19.77
C ALA A 189 -19.22 7.37 -19.96
N SER A 190 -19.43 6.66 -21.07
CA SER A 190 -20.65 5.89 -21.32
C SER A 190 -20.86 4.73 -20.34
N VAL A 191 -19.79 4.06 -19.91
CA VAL A 191 -19.85 2.97 -18.93
C VAL A 191 -20.23 3.51 -17.55
N ILE A 192 -19.69 4.68 -17.17
CA ILE A 192 -20.08 5.38 -15.95
C ILE A 192 -21.58 5.75 -15.98
N GLU A 193 -22.12 6.25 -17.09
CA GLU A 193 -23.57 6.52 -17.19
C GLU A 193 -24.43 5.25 -17.13
N LEU A 194 -24.04 4.16 -17.79
CA LEU A 194 -24.77 2.88 -17.74
C LEU A 194 -24.78 2.30 -16.32
N GLN A 195 -23.65 2.35 -15.62
CA GLN A 195 -23.55 1.90 -14.23
C GLN A 195 -24.39 2.72 -13.26
N LYS A 196 -24.67 4.01 -13.55
CA LYS A 196 -25.64 4.78 -12.74
C LYS A 196 -27.04 4.21 -12.87
N GLU A 197 -27.44 3.77 -14.06
CA GLU A 197 -28.76 3.19 -14.27
C GLU A 197 -28.88 1.80 -13.64
N GLU A 198 -27.84 0.97 -13.76
CA GLU A 198 -27.74 -0.31 -13.05
C GLU A 198 -27.74 -0.12 -11.51
N ALA A 199 -27.01 0.89 -11.00
CA ALA A 199 -27.02 1.25 -9.58
C ALA A 199 -28.40 1.73 -9.10
N ARG A 200 -29.12 2.56 -9.89
CA ARG A 200 -30.50 2.99 -9.60
C ARG A 200 -31.43 1.79 -9.50
N THR A 201 -31.42 0.90 -10.50
CA THR A 201 -32.31 -0.28 -10.54
C THR A 201 -31.99 -1.31 -9.44
N ARG A 202 -30.74 -1.37 -8.97
CA ARG A 202 -30.28 -2.24 -7.88
C ARG A 202 -30.35 -1.61 -6.48
N ALA A 203 -30.94 -0.41 -6.34
CA ALA A 203 -31.04 0.33 -5.09
C ALA A 203 -29.69 0.62 -4.39
N VAL A 204 -28.67 0.96 -5.17
CA VAL A 204 -27.38 1.47 -4.68
C VAL A 204 -27.47 3.00 -4.50
N PRO A 205 -27.36 3.56 -3.28
CA PRO A 205 -27.90 4.90 -2.96
C PRO A 205 -27.30 6.11 -3.70
N ALA A 206 -26.07 6.04 -4.21
CA ALA A 206 -25.33 7.20 -4.72
C ALA A 206 -25.75 7.66 -6.13
N ALA A 207 -26.64 6.95 -6.80
CA ALA A 207 -26.92 7.09 -8.24
C ALA A 207 -27.74 8.34 -8.66
N VAL A 208 -27.83 9.35 -7.79
CA VAL A 208 -28.43 10.67 -8.08
C VAL A 208 -27.37 11.70 -8.47
N GLN A 209 -26.19 11.68 -7.84
CA GLN A 209 -25.01 12.48 -8.21
C GLN A 209 -23.72 11.74 -7.81
N PRO A 210 -23.24 10.76 -8.62
CA PRO A 210 -22.00 10.07 -8.29
C PRO A 210 -20.80 10.99 -8.47
N SER A 211 -19.85 10.90 -7.55
CA SER A 211 -18.47 11.33 -7.76
C SER A 211 -17.81 10.43 -8.81
N GLY A 212 -18.01 10.79 -10.08
CA GLY A 212 -17.39 10.13 -11.22
C GLY A 212 -15.89 10.39 -11.25
N ILE A 213 -15.10 9.34 -11.48
CA ILE A 213 -13.67 9.46 -11.78
C ILE A 213 -13.54 9.58 -13.29
N GLU A 214 -13.35 10.81 -13.79
CA GLU A 214 -13.10 11.06 -15.21
C GLU A 214 -11.60 11.17 -15.46
N ILE A 215 -11.03 10.14 -16.09
CA ILE A 215 -9.60 10.11 -16.46
C ILE A 215 -9.50 10.33 -17.97
N ASN A 216 -9.09 11.54 -18.34
CA ASN A 216 -8.97 11.95 -19.73
C ASN A 216 -7.52 11.82 -20.23
N PHE A 217 -7.13 10.68 -20.80
CA PHE A 217 -5.79 10.55 -21.44
C PHE A 217 -5.60 11.36 -22.73
N SER A 218 -6.59 12.15 -23.17
CA SER A 218 -6.41 13.19 -24.18
C SER A 218 -5.90 14.51 -23.57
N ASP A 219 -5.84 14.62 -22.24
CA ASP A 219 -5.16 15.71 -21.56
C ASP A 219 -3.66 15.69 -21.94
N PRO A 220 -3.08 16.80 -22.43
CA PRO A 220 -1.70 16.86 -22.89
C PRO A 220 -0.66 16.59 -21.79
N ARG A 221 -1.08 16.59 -20.51
CA ARG A 221 -0.26 16.21 -19.34
C ARG A 221 -0.13 14.69 -19.17
N PHE A 222 -0.85 13.87 -19.94
CA PHE A 222 -0.66 12.42 -19.99
C PHE A 222 0.02 11.97 -21.28
N LYS A 223 0.98 11.05 -21.16
CA LYS A 223 1.60 10.36 -22.29
C LYS A 223 1.36 8.86 -22.13
N VAL A 224 0.40 8.30 -22.87
CA VAL A 224 0.16 6.84 -22.86
C VAL A 224 1.27 6.14 -23.64
N VAL A 225 1.91 5.17 -22.98
CA VAL A 225 3.04 4.36 -23.45
C VAL A 225 2.67 2.88 -23.31
N GLY A 226 2.79 2.13 -24.42
CA GLY A 226 2.37 0.74 -24.51
C GLY A 226 3.55 -0.22 -24.45
N LEU A 227 3.54 -1.14 -23.49
CA LEU A 227 4.51 -2.22 -23.38
C LEU A 227 4.29 -3.34 -24.42
N ASP A 228 3.22 -3.27 -25.22
CA ASP A 228 3.01 -4.10 -26.41
C ASP A 228 4.07 -3.89 -27.51
N THR A 229 4.94 -2.89 -27.34
CA THR A 229 6.16 -2.65 -28.13
C THR A 229 7.40 -3.40 -27.61
N VAL A 230 7.40 -3.87 -26.36
CA VAL A 230 8.49 -4.61 -25.73
C VAL A 230 8.20 -6.11 -25.90
N ASN A 231 8.80 -6.72 -26.92
CA ASN A 231 8.48 -8.10 -27.32
C ASN A 231 8.62 -9.12 -26.16
N SER A 232 9.65 -9.00 -25.32
CA SER A 232 9.87 -9.91 -24.19
C SER A 232 8.74 -9.84 -23.15
N PHE A 233 8.28 -8.64 -22.80
CA PHE A 233 7.14 -8.42 -21.92
C PHE A 233 5.83 -8.90 -22.56
N LYS A 234 5.63 -8.63 -23.86
CA LYS A 234 4.46 -9.12 -24.60
C LYS A 234 4.39 -10.65 -24.64
N THR A 235 5.52 -11.33 -24.80
CA THR A 235 5.58 -12.80 -24.71
C THR A 235 5.31 -13.28 -23.30
N ALA A 236 5.87 -12.62 -22.28
CA ALA A 236 5.61 -12.93 -20.87
C ALA A 236 4.12 -12.82 -20.49
N LEU A 237 3.40 -11.81 -20.98
CA LEU A 237 1.94 -11.66 -20.79
C LEU A 237 1.11 -12.71 -21.56
N ALA A 238 1.72 -13.47 -22.47
CA ALA A 238 1.05 -14.47 -23.31
C ALA A 238 1.47 -15.91 -22.98
N ASP A 239 2.37 -16.09 -22.02
CA ASP A 239 2.95 -17.37 -21.64
C ASP A 239 2.69 -17.67 -20.16
N ASP A 240 1.61 -18.42 -19.92
CA ASP A 240 1.20 -18.86 -18.59
C ASP A 240 2.25 -19.77 -17.91
N SER A 241 3.29 -20.23 -18.61
CA SER A 241 4.32 -21.12 -18.06
C SER A 241 5.37 -20.42 -17.19
N GLY A 242 5.34 -19.08 -17.14
CA GLY A 242 6.14 -18.27 -16.22
C GLY A 242 7.41 -17.68 -16.84
N VAL A 243 7.85 -16.56 -16.29
CA VAL A 243 8.97 -15.78 -16.84
C VAL A 243 10.28 -16.18 -16.19
N ASP A 244 11.11 -16.94 -16.89
CA ASP A 244 12.46 -17.32 -16.43
C ASP A 244 13.46 -16.14 -16.43
N ASP A 245 13.38 -15.22 -17.42
CA ASP A 245 14.31 -14.07 -17.52
C ASP A 245 13.64 -12.70 -17.28
N ARG A 246 13.08 -12.55 -16.07
CA ARG A 246 12.52 -11.26 -15.60
C ARG A 246 13.55 -10.15 -15.57
N ARG A 247 14.84 -10.47 -15.44
CA ARG A 247 15.92 -9.47 -15.39
C ARG A 247 16.10 -8.82 -16.76
N SER A 248 16.08 -9.58 -17.85
CA SER A 248 16.13 -9.01 -19.20
C SER A 248 14.87 -8.20 -19.51
N ILE A 249 13.67 -8.69 -19.14
CA ILE A 249 12.43 -7.90 -19.28
C ILE A 249 12.53 -6.56 -18.54
N ALA A 250 12.98 -6.57 -17.28
CA ALA A 250 13.19 -5.36 -16.50
C ALA A 250 14.17 -4.38 -17.18
N ILE A 251 15.26 -4.89 -17.77
CA ILE A 251 16.24 -4.10 -18.51
C ILE A 251 15.65 -3.53 -19.82
N GLU A 252 14.85 -4.30 -20.56
CA GLU A 252 14.19 -3.84 -21.78
C GLU A 252 13.14 -2.76 -21.49
N ILE A 253 12.27 -2.98 -20.49
CA ILE A 253 11.30 -1.97 -20.03
C ILE A 253 12.03 -0.70 -19.57
N ALA A 254 13.09 -0.81 -18.77
CA ALA A 254 13.88 0.34 -18.31
C ALA A 254 14.52 1.12 -19.47
N LYS A 255 15.09 0.43 -20.47
CA LYS A 255 15.63 1.04 -21.69
C LYS A 255 14.54 1.75 -22.50
N TYR A 256 13.38 1.11 -22.68
CA TYR A 256 12.26 1.66 -23.44
C TYR A 256 11.67 2.90 -22.76
N CYS A 257 11.37 2.84 -21.46
CA CYS A 257 10.91 4.01 -20.71
C CYS A 257 11.95 5.15 -20.73
N LYS A 258 13.25 4.84 -20.65
CA LYS A 258 14.32 5.84 -20.79
C LYS A 258 14.32 6.48 -22.18
N GLN A 259 14.20 5.69 -23.25
CA GLN A 259 14.10 6.21 -24.62
C GLN A 259 12.90 7.15 -24.76
N VAL A 260 11.72 6.74 -24.30
CA VAL A 260 10.50 7.56 -24.39
C VAL A 260 10.61 8.85 -23.58
N ALA A 261 11.29 8.84 -22.42
CA ALA A 261 11.58 10.05 -21.64
C ALA A 261 12.60 10.98 -22.33
N CYS A 262 13.58 10.43 -23.07
CA CYS A 262 14.50 11.23 -23.89
C CYS A 262 13.79 11.85 -25.11
N GLU A 263 12.82 11.14 -25.72
CA GLU A 263 12.03 11.61 -26.86
C GLU A 263 10.94 12.64 -26.47
N ASP A 264 10.45 12.57 -25.23
CA ASP A 264 9.48 13.53 -24.69
C ASP A 264 9.94 14.02 -23.29
N PRO A 265 10.92 14.96 -23.22
CA PRO A 265 11.50 15.44 -21.97
C PRO A 265 10.54 16.14 -21.00
N ALA A 266 9.28 16.36 -21.41
CA ALA A 266 8.24 16.81 -20.50
C ALA A 266 7.78 15.70 -19.53
N ILE A 267 8.03 14.42 -19.83
CA ILE A 267 7.75 13.32 -18.90
C ILE A 267 8.63 13.47 -17.65
N CYS A 268 8.00 13.72 -16.52
CA CYS A 268 8.65 13.96 -15.23
C CYS A 268 8.27 12.92 -14.16
N ALA A 269 7.37 12.00 -14.49
CA ALA A 269 6.80 10.99 -13.61
C ALA A 269 6.27 9.81 -14.44
N TRP A 270 6.21 8.62 -13.85
CA TRP A 270 5.56 7.44 -14.42
C TRP A 270 4.44 6.93 -13.52
N LEU A 271 3.32 6.51 -14.12
CA LEU A 271 2.26 5.77 -13.46
C LEU A 271 2.03 4.48 -14.24
N ILE A 272 2.26 3.34 -13.59
CA ILE A 272 2.05 2.01 -14.18
C ILE A 272 0.60 1.60 -13.94
N GLU A 273 -0.14 1.38 -15.02
CA GLU A 273 -1.53 0.90 -15.03
C GLU A 273 -1.61 -0.63 -14.95
N CYS A 274 -0.73 -1.31 -15.68
CA CYS A 274 -0.68 -2.78 -15.71
C CYS A 274 -0.13 -3.34 -14.39
N THR A 275 -0.91 -4.22 -13.75
CA THR A 275 -0.60 -4.89 -12.48
C THR A 275 0.63 -5.78 -12.58
N GLU A 276 0.69 -6.62 -13.60
CA GLU A 276 1.86 -7.47 -13.89
C GLU A 276 3.14 -6.67 -14.17
N ALA A 277 2.99 -5.42 -14.68
CA ALA A 277 4.12 -4.52 -14.89
C ALA A 277 4.63 -3.86 -13.59
N GLY A 278 3.86 -3.90 -12.49
CA GLY A 278 4.26 -3.34 -11.19
C GLY A 278 5.53 -3.97 -10.61
N GLY A 279 5.78 -5.25 -10.90
CA GLY A 279 7.04 -5.94 -10.56
C GLY A 279 8.30 -5.32 -11.19
N PHE A 280 8.16 -4.39 -12.15
CA PHE A 280 9.26 -3.72 -12.85
C PHE A 280 9.41 -2.22 -12.49
N SER A 281 8.62 -1.68 -11.55
CA SER A 281 8.71 -0.26 -11.11
C SER A 281 10.12 0.18 -10.72
N TRP A 282 10.85 -0.68 -10.02
CA TRP A 282 12.24 -0.43 -9.60
C TRP A 282 13.18 -0.22 -10.81
N ALA A 283 12.97 -0.98 -11.89
CA ALA A 283 13.80 -0.92 -13.09
C ALA A 283 13.52 0.36 -13.88
N ILE A 284 12.25 0.77 -13.98
CA ILE A 284 11.85 2.04 -14.60
C ILE A 284 12.44 3.22 -13.82
N LYS A 285 12.38 3.18 -12.48
CA LYS A 285 12.96 4.22 -11.60
C LYS A 285 14.48 4.34 -11.78
N LEU A 286 15.21 3.21 -11.81
CA LEU A 286 16.65 3.21 -12.06
C LEU A 286 17.02 3.63 -13.48
N GLY A 287 16.26 3.20 -14.49
CA GLY A 287 16.54 3.49 -15.90
C GLY A 287 16.29 4.95 -16.29
N THR A 288 15.25 5.55 -15.73
CA THR A 288 14.79 6.91 -16.07
C THR A 288 15.27 7.98 -15.08
N GLY A 289 15.54 7.62 -13.83
CA GLY A 289 15.79 8.58 -12.74
C GLY A 289 14.53 9.31 -12.25
N LEU A 290 13.35 8.98 -12.79
CA LEU A 290 12.08 9.65 -12.49
C LEU A 290 11.29 8.90 -11.40
N PRO A 291 10.40 9.58 -10.65
CA PRO A 291 9.48 8.92 -9.74
C PRO A 291 8.48 8.03 -10.50
N VAL A 292 8.12 6.92 -9.86
CA VAL A 292 7.24 5.87 -10.40
C VAL A 292 6.18 5.55 -9.36
N TRP A 293 4.92 5.54 -9.77
CA TRP A 293 3.76 5.05 -9.02
C TRP A 293 3.18 3.83 -9.75
N ASP A 294 2.60 2.90 -9.00
CA ASP A 294 2.21 1.59 -9.50
C ASP A 294 1.01 1.00 -8.73
N PRO A 295 0.53 -0.21 -9.06
CA PRO A 295 -0.58 -0.84 -8.33
C PRO A 295 -0.25 -1.23 -6.88
N VAL A 296 1.01 -1.48 -6.52
CA VAL A 296 1.39 -1.63 -5.09
C VAL A 296 1.22 -0.30 -4.34
N THR A 297 1.40 0.82 -5.03
CA THR A 297 1.27 2.16 -4.45
C THR A 297 -0.16 2.50 -4.06
N ILE A 298 -1.20 2.04 -4.79
CA ILE A 298 -2.59 2.23 -4.33
C ILE A 298 -2.89 1.44 -3.05
N GLY A 299 -2.36 0.21 -2.92
CA GLY A 299 -2.53 -0.60 -1.72
C GLY A 299 -1.94 0.11 -0.49
N ARG A 300 -0.71 0.62 -0.61
CA ARG A 300 -0.06 1.40 0.44
C ARG A 300 -0.73 2.75 0.71
N PHE A 301 -1.19 3.45 -0.34
CA PHE A 301 -1.88 4.73 -0.19
C PHE A 301 -3.18 4.58 0.62
N LEU A 302 -3.98 3.54 0.34
CA LEU A 302 -5.19 3.27 1.10
C LEU A 302 -4.89 2.73 2.50
N SER A 303 -3.86 1.90 2.70
CA SER A 303 -3.50 1.39 4.04
C SER A 303 -3.14 2.51 5.01
N LEU A 304 -2.51 3.59 4.52
CA LEU A 304 -2.18 4.79 5.31
C LEU A 304 -3.42 5.56 5.82
N GLY A 305 -4.61 5.28 5.30
CA GLY A 305 -5.87 5.78 5.87
C GLY A 305 -6.35 5.00 7.12
N PHE A 306 -5.78 3.83 7.39
CA PHE A 306 -6.16 2.93 8.50
C PHE A 306 -5.03 2.72 9.51
N THR A 307 -3.79 2.64 9.03
CA THR A 307 -2.61 2.76 9.90
C THR A 307 -2.47 4.21 10.34
N SER A 308 -2.40 4.47 11.64
CA SER A 308 -2.16 5.82 12.14
C SER A 308 -0.83 6.36 11.59
N SER A 309 -0.85 7.47 10.85
CA SER A 309 0.33 8.21 10.36
C SER A 309 1.18 8.84 11.47
N LEU A 310 1.05 8.33 12.69
CA LEU A 310 1.78 8.73 13.88
C LEU A 310 3.25 8.38 13.69
N PRO A 311 4.16 9.37 13.52
CA PRO A 311 5.39 9.27 14.30
C PRO A 311 4.99 9.13 15.77
N SER A 312 5.87 8.61 16.61
CA SER A 312 5.60 8.26 18.02
C SER A 312 5.13 9.40 18.95
N VAL A 313 4.84 10.58 18.39
CA VAL A 313 4.56 11.89 18.99
C VAL A 313 3.13 12.06 19.52
N ALA A 314 2.07 11.60 18.82
CA ALA A 314 0.71 11.77 19.39
C ALA A 314 0.33 10.65 20.39
N LEU A 315 1.19 9.63 20.54
CA LEU A 315 1.19 8.71 21.70
C LEU A 315 1.86 9.33 22.94
N THR A 316 2.36 10.57 22.86
CA THR A 316 2.94 11.36 23.95
C THR A 316 2.11 12.60 24.31
N LEU A 317 0.84 12.68 23.88
CA LEU A 317 -0.12 13.63 24.44
C LEU A 317 -0.64 13.10 25.79
N GLY A 318 0.20 13.25 26.83
CA GLY A 318 -0.26 13.19 28.22
C GLY A 318 -1.11 14.40 28.61
N GLU A 319 -1.67 14.38 29.82
CA GLU A 319 -2.75 15.25 30.36
C GLU A 319 -2.60 16.78 30.19
N THR A 320 -1.44 17.30 29.74
CA THR A 320 -1.18 18.74 29.62
C THR A 320 -0.86 19.23 28.20
N GLY A 321 -0.73 18.34 27.20
CA GLY A 321 -0.68 18.69 25.78
C GLY A 321 0.40 19.71 25.33
N GLN A 322 1.46 19.94 26.12
CA GLN A 322 2.32 21.13 25.99
C GLN A 322 3.71 20.92 25.38
N VAL A 323 4.10 19.71 24.99
CA VAL A 323 5.34 19.50 24.21
C VAL A 323 5.06 18.61 23.00
N ALA A 324 4.75 19.24 21.87
CA ALA A 324 4.93 18.60 20.58
C ALA A 324 6.43 18.38 20.36
N LEU A 325 6.84 17.17 20.03
CA LEU A 325 8.19 16.93 19.50
C LEU A 325 8.30 17.64 18.15
N ASP A 326 9.19 18.64 18.05
CA ASP A 326 9.51 19.28 16.77
C ASP A 326 10.20 18.23 15.87
N PRO A 327 9.64 17.87 14.71
CA PRO A 327 10.29 16.96 13.77
C PRO A 327 11.63 17.50 13.22
N ASN A 328 11.98 18.75 13.50
CA ASN A 328 13.26 19.39 13.16
C ASN A 328 14.19 19.64 14.35
N GLU A 329 13.94 19.12 15.57
CA GLU A 329 14.90 19.26 16.68
C GLU A 329 16.20 18.51 16.34
N THR A 330 17.15 19.26 15.77
CA THR A 330 18.39 18.79 15.14
C THR A 330 19.61 19.08 16.03
N ASP A 331 19.39 19.10 17.35
CA ASP A 331 20.42 19.35 18.35
C ASP A 331 21.10 18.04 18.78
N VAL A 332 22.38 17.89 18.38
CA VAL A 332 23.21 16.70 18.65
C VAL A 332 23.56 16.56 20.15
N SER A 333 23.17 17.51 21.01
CA SER A 333 23.54 17.55 22.43
C SER A 333 22.54 16.93 23.42
N LYS A 334 21.31 16.58 23.01
CA LYS A 334 20.28 16.02 23.92
C LYS A 334 20.11 14.49 23.75
N GLY A 335 20.23 13.76 24.86
CA GLY A 335 20.09 12.30 24.91
C GLY A 335 18.65 11.79 24.79
N ARG A 336 18.50 10.50 24.49
CA ARG A 336 17.22 9.82 24.21
C ARG A 336 16.25 9.83 25.41
N PRO A 337 14.93 10.05 25.24
CA PRO A 337 13.94 9.98 26.32
C PRO A 337 13.84 8.59 26.98
N THR A 338 13.30 8.55 28.20
CA THR A 338 13.15 7.31 29.00
C THR A 338 11.69 6.87 29.15
N LYS A 339 11.48 5.57 29.37
CA LYS A 339 10.19 4.82 29.25
C LYS A 339 8.96 5.32 30.06
N ALA A 340 9.01 6.42 30.78
CA ALA A 340 7.96 6.82 31.73
C ALA A 340 6.77 7.59 31.12
N GLU A 341 6.88 8.05 29.86
CA GLU A 341 6.05 9.14 29.31
C GLU A 341 4.89 8.68 28.39
N HIS A 342 4.49 7.41 28.45
CA HIS A 342 3.49 6.83 27.54
C HIS A 342 2.25 6.30 28.27
N ARG A 343 1.23 7.15 28.40
CA ARG A 343 -0.17 6.78 28.65
C ARG A 343 -1.08 7.70 27.84
N PHE A 344 -2.22 7.18 27.38
CA PHE A 344 -3.25 7.99 26.74
C PHE A 344 -3.96 8.87 27.77
N GLY A 345 -4.49 10.02 27.33
CA GLY A 345 -5.41 10.82 28.14
C GLY A 345 -6.75 10.09 28.34
N PRO A 346 -7.45 10.31 29.47
CA PRO A 346 -8.69 9.60 29.80
C PRO A 346 -9.80 9.79 28.75
N GLU A 347 -9.83 10.93 28.08
CA GLU A 347 -10.75 11.26 26.98
C GLU A 347 -10.54 10.41 25.70
N PHE A 348 -9.36 9.78 25.52
CA PHE A 348 -9.12 8.79 24.47
C PHE A 348 -9.39 7.35 24.94
N GLU A 349 -9.29 7.05 26.23
CA GLU A 349 -9.64 5.72 26.77
C GLU A 349 -11.16 5.45 26.72
N GLU A 350 -11.99 6.50 26.79
CA GLU A 350 -13.44 6.41 26.63
C GLU A 350 -13.87 6.14 25.16
N MET A 351 -13.04 6.48 24.18
CA MET A 351 -13.30 6.20 22.74
C MET A 351 -12.89 4.79 22.29
N LEU A 352 -12.23 4.01 23.16
CA LEU A 352 -11.69 2.68 22.87
C LEU A 352 -12.54 1.53 23.47
N GLN A 353 -13.69 1.84 24.07
CA GLN A 353 -14.62 0.89 24.71
C GLN A 353 -15.87 0.64 23.85
#